data_AF-A0A2T3N0Z1-F1
#
_entry.id   AF-A0A2T3N0Z1-F1
#
_cell.length_a   1.000
_cell.length_b   1.000
_cell.length_c   1.000
_cell.angle_alpha   90.00
_cell.angle_beta   90.00
_cell.angle_gamma   90.00
#
_symmetry.space_group_name_H-M   'P 1'
#
loop_
_entity.id
_entity.type
_entity.pdbx_description
1 polymer ?
#
loop_
_entity_poly.entity_id
_entity_poly.type
_entity_poly.pdbx_seq_one_letter_code
_entity_poly.pdbx_strand_id
1 'polypeptide(L)'
;MKIAIYAITLNGAKQAQRLQRELPFADVFVTEVGHEHCPSAAPLTLPLAQFVAPDFHHYDCHICIFATGIVSRIIAPLLQDKRHDPAVICVDDQGQFAIPVLSGHRGGANTMAHRVAQILKATPVVTTASDAANTLSVDMMGAPFGWTLAPQCEAAITSVSAAVVNDQSVLVVQQAGEKNWWPYKRMMPRHIRCHHELADIESEGWQGLVLISDQATPDLYQPWQHKAVLWRPKSLVLGIGCDRNTPLSTIQAGVDAFLAEHNLAPDSVAVIASIDLKADEQGLLDLSQQQQWPFVTFSAEQLSTVTGIENPSAYVEKVTGVASVAEAAALKQSQTSKLVVAKWKFKQDGFNMTLACCRIEKEEALVKHNWKNWLGQPSAKINAHGSEVVKGYQCKPKHVDLDRPMLHHRHHLLLCEGGRCSKEGSKNLTHDLRAMLKEMGLASGDNRIKLSRTMCAGACRNRATLVIYERLTSNETPINNGCWLRNIENLSMTQWRELFAALAQRVPLTSILEPELIAAIDSPEGCSKGEIFEGSQGSVQQ
;
A
#
# COMPACT_ATOMS: atom_id res chain seq x y z
N MET A 1 -3.05 -0.92 -16.31
CA MET A 1 -2.78 0.45 -15.87
C MET A 1 -1.79 1.09 -16.83
N LYS A 2 -2.28 1.96 -17.73
CA LYS A 2 -1.45 2.83 -18.56
C LYS A 2 -1.02 4.04 -17.73
N ILE A 3 0.27 4.37 -17.75
CA ILE A 3 0.85 5.43 -16.92
C ILE A 3 1.58 6.43 -17.81
N ALA A 4 1.30 7.72 -17.63
CA ALA A 4 2.06 8.80 -18.23
C ALA A 4 2.86 9.57 -17.18
N ILE A 5 4.12 9.88 -17.48
CA ILE A 5 5.03 10.66 -16.63
C ILE A 5 5.44 11.92 -17.37
N TYR A 6 5.23 13.08 -16.76
CA TYR A 6 5.51 14.38 -17.38
C TYR A 6 6.56 15.15 -16.58
N ALA A 7 7.60 15.65 -17.24
CA ALA A 7 8.58 16.53 -16.64
C ALA A 7 8.93 17.72 -17.55
N ILE A 8 9.03 18.91 -16.95
CA ILE A 8 9.27 20.18 -17.68
C ILE A 8 10.59 20.86 -17.33
N THR A 9 11.39 20.23 -16.48
CA THR A 9 12.67 20.75 -15.99
C THR A 9 13.75 19.68 -16.13
N LEU A 10 15.01 20.11 -16.09
CA LEU A 10 16.17 19.22 -16.09
C LEU A 10 16.13 18.22 -14.92
N ASN A 11 15.81 18.70 -13.72
CA ASN A 11 15.80 17.87 -12.53
C ASN A 11 14.57 16.95 -12.52
N GLY A 12 13.41 17.44 -12.95
CA GLY A 12 12.23 16.62 -13.16
C GLY A 12 12.48 15.47 -14.14
N ALA A 13 13.22 15.71 -15.23
CA ALA A 13 13.59 14.66 -16.17
C ALA A 13 14.48 13.57 -15.53
N LYS A 14 15.37 13.93 -14.59
CA LYS A 14 16.13 12.95 -13.79
C LYS A 14 15.20 12.10 -12.92
N GLN A 15 14.17 12.70 -12.30
CA GLN A 15 13.19 11.95 -11.52
C GLN A 15 12.33 11.06 -12.41
N ALA A 16 11.93 11.54 -13.59
CA ALA A 16 11.19 10.76 -14.58
C ALA A 16 11.98 9.54 -15.04
N GLN A 17 13.28 9.70 -15.32
CA GLN A 17 14.16 8.58 -15.66
C GLN A 17 14.25 7.54 -14.53
N ARG A 18 14.35 7.99 -13.26
CA ARG A 18 14.34 7.07 -12.11
C ARG A 18 13.04 6.29 -12.00
N LEU A 19 11.89 6.94 -12.24
CA LEU A 19 10.59 6.27 -12.27
C LEU A 19 10.50 5.28 -13.43
N GLN A 20 10.95 5.66 -14.63
CA GLN A 20 10.91 4.80 -15.82
C GLN A 20 11.68 3.49 -15.64
N ARG A 21 12.80 3.50 -14.90
CA ARG A 21 13.58 2.28 -14.63
C ARG A 21 12.79 1.24 -13.83
N GLU A 22 11.96 1.69 -12.88
CA GLU A 22 11.14 0.83 -12.02
C GLU A 22 9.72 0.62 -12.60
N LEU A 23 9.31 1.47 -13.54
CA LEU A 23 8.05 1.45 -14.27
C LEU A 23 8.34 1.45 -15.79
N PRO A 24 8.92 0.38 -16.34
CA PRO A 24 9.40 0.35 -17.73
C PRO A 24 8.28 0.45 -18.78
N PHE A 25 7.03 0.26 -18.35
CA PHE A 25 5.83 0.34 -19.18
C PHE A 25 5.18 1.74 -19.14
N ALA A 26 5.75 2.70 -18.42
CA ALA A 26 5.22 4.06 -18.36
C ALA A 26 5.71 4.89 -19.54
N ASP A 27 4.78 5.60 -20.18
CA ASP A 27 5.08 6.57 -21.23
C ASP A 27 5.63 7.84 -20.59
N VAL A 28 6.85 8.24 -20.99
CA VAL A 28 7.56 9.37 -20.38
C VAL A 28 7.66 10.51 -21.37
N PHE A 29 7.26 11.70 -20.94
CA PHE A 29 7.24 12.92 -21.72
C PHE A 29 8.10 13.98 -21.05
N VAL A 30 9.11 14.48 -21.76
CA VAL A 30 10.02 15.52 -21.26
C VAL A 30 10.15 16.67 -22.23
N THR A 31 10.23 17.90 -21.72
CA THR A 31 10.60 19.07 -22.54
C THR A 31 12.03 18.92 -23.07
N GLU A 32 12.38 19.67 -24.11
CA GLU A 32 13.72 19.66 -24.75
C GLU A 32 14.88 19.70 -23.74
N VAL A 33 14.81 20.57 -22.73
CA VAL A 33 15.82 20.71 -21.67
C VAL A 33 16.05 19.44 -20.84
N GLY A 34 15.10 18.50 -20.83
CA GLY A 34 15.17 17.25 -20.08
C GLY A 34 15.63 16.05 -20.91
N HIS A 35 15.67 16.17 -22.23
CA HIS A 35 15.86 15.03 -23.13
C HIS A 35 17.23 14.34 -22.96
N GLU A 36 18.30 15.11 -22.73
CA GLU A 36 19.63 14.55 -22.45
C GLU A 36 19.65 13.60 -21.24
N HIS A 37 18.79 13.85 -20.25
CA HIS A 37 18.74 13.08 -19.02
C HIS A 37 17.73 11.92 -19.08
N CYS A 38 16.81 11.96 -20.04
CA CYS A 38 15.88 10.87 -20.31
C CYS A 38 15.74 10.66 -21.83
N PRO A 39 16.74 10.08 -22.51
CA PRO A 39 16.75 9.99 -23.98
C PRO A 39 15.64 9.12 -24.55
N SER A 40 15.14 8.17 -23.76
CA SER A 40 14.00 7.30 -24.06
C SER A 40 12.64 7.99 -23.97
N ALA A 41 12.58 9.24 -23.47
CA ALA A 41 11.32 9.95 -23.32
C ALA A 41 10.88 10.62 -24.63
N ALA A 42 9.58 10.56 -24.89
CA ALA A 42 8.95 11.32 -25.95
C ALA A 42 9.00 12.83 -25.67
N PRO A 43 9.04 13.67 -26.71
CA PRO A 43 9.06 15.11 -26.55
C PRO A 43 7.73 15.64 -25.99
N LEU A 44 7.81 16.48 -24.96
CA LEU A 44 6.70 17.25 -24.42
C LEU A 44 6.74 18.67 -24.99
N THR A 45 5.64 19.10 -25.61
CA THR A 45 5.48 20.47 -26.12
C THR A 45 4.63 21.32 -25.19
N LEU A 46 4.92 22.62 -25.13
CA LEU A 46 4.13 23.60 -24.38
C LEU A 46 3.15 24.32 -25.34
N PRO A 47 1.96 24.74 -24.86
CA PRO A 47 1.49 24.75 -23.47
C PRO A 47 1.06 23.37 -22.93
N LEU A 48 1.43 23.06 -21.68
CA LEU A 48 1.13 21.77 -21.01
C LEU A 48 -0.37 21.39 -21.07
N ALA A 49 -1.27 22.36 -20.92
CA ALA A 49 -2.70 22.10 -20.95
C ALA A 49 -3.16 21.51 -22.28
N GLN A 50 -2.61 21.98 -23.40
CA GLN A 50 -2.94 21.47 -24.73
C GLN A 50 -2.30 20.10 -24.99
N PHE A 51 -1.17 19.82 -24.37
CA PHE A 51 -0.49 18.53 -24.48
C PHE A 51 -1.19 17.43 -23.68
N VAL A 52 -1.60 17.72 -22.44
CA VAL A 52 -2.21 16.71 -21.55
C VAL A 52 -3.68 16.46 -21.88
N ALA A 53 -4.44 17.48 -22.31
CA ALA A 53 -5.88 17.38 -22.47
C ALA A 53 -6.37 16.25 -23.42
N PRO A 54 -5.77 16.03 -24.61
CA PRO A 54 -6.26 15.01 -25.55
C PRO A 54 -6.19 13.59 -24.99
N ASP A 55 -5.15 13.29 -24.22
CA ASP A 55 -4.86 11.94 -23.74
C ASP A 55 -5.16 11.76 -22.24
N PHE A 56 -5.77 12.75 -21.58
CA PHE A 56 -6.02 12.68 -20.13
C PHE A 56 -6.82 11.42 -19.75
N HIS A 57 -7.92 11.14 -20.44
CA HIS A 57 -8.72 9.93 -20.19
C HIS A 57 -8.17 8.67 -20.89
N HIS A 58 -7.06 8.77 -21.64
CA HIS A 58 -6.41 7.62 -22.27
C HIS A 58 -5.52 6.85 -21.29
N TYR A 59 -4.98 7.54 -20.29
CA TYR A 59 -4.13 6.97 -19.25
C TYR A 59 -4.95 6.70 -17.99
N ASP A 60 -4.61 5.63 -17.28
CA ASP A 60 -5.21 5.33 -15.97
C ASP A 60 -4.54 6.17 -14.86
N CYS A 61 -3.35 6.70 -15.13
CA CYS A 61 -2.53 7.42 -14.15
C CYS A 61 -1.58 8.44 -14.78
N HIS A 62 -1.53 9.63 -14.20
CA HIS A 62 -0.60 10.70 -14.54
C HIS A 62 0.32 11.00 -13.36
N ILE A 63 1.63 10.96 -13.61
CA ILE A 63 2.66 11.41 -12.66
C ILE A 63 3.26 12.72 -13.18
N CYS A 64 2.92 13.81 -12.53
CA CYS A 64 3.29 15.17 -12.93
C CYS A 64 4.46 15.67 -12.07
N ILE A 65 5.64 15.82 -12.67
CA ILE A 65 6.87 16.26 -11.98
C ILE A 65 7.05 17.77 -12.16
N PHE A 66 6.17 18.52 -11.50
CA PHE A 66 6.16 19.98 -11.45
C PHE A 66 5.20 20.46 -10.33
N ALA A 67 5.12 21.77 -10.11
CA ALA A 67 4.36 22.33 -8.99
C ALA A 67 2.86 21.95 -9.01
N THR A 68 2.30 21.66 -7.83
CA THR A 68 0.89 21.25 -7.66
C THR A 68 -0.10 22.27 -8.21
N GLY A 69 0.23 23.57 -8.15
CA GLY A 69 -0.61 24.63 -8.74
C GLY A 69 -0.71 24.55 -10.26
N ILE A 70 0.34 24.07 -10.95
CA ILE A 70 0.31 23.82 -12.40
C ILE A 70 -0.59 22.62 -12.70
N VAL A 71 -0.39 21.51 -11.97
CA VAL A 71 -1.22 20.30 -12.10
C VAL A 71 -2.70 20.64 -11.94
N SER A 72 -3.04 21.32 -10.86
CA SER A 72 -4.44 21.69 -10.54
C SER A 72 -5.09 22.51 -11.66
N ARG A 73 -4.37 23.48 -12.24
CA ARG A 73 -4.89 24.33 -13.32
C ARG A 73 -5.08 23.57 -14.63
N ILE A 74 -4.20 22.63 -14.94
CA ILE A 74 -4.27 21.82 -16.18
C ILE A 74 -5.41 20.82 -16.12
N ILE A 75 -5.59 20.14 -14.98
CA ILE A 75 -6.59 19.08 -14.88
C ILE A 75 -7.99 19.60 -14.59
N ALA A 76 -8.14 20.75 -13.92
CA ALA A 76 -9.44 21.32 -13.55
C ALA A 76 -10.49 21.35 -14.67
N PRO A 77 -10.18 21.80 -15.91
CA PRO A 77 -11.16 21.78 -17.01
C PRO A 77 -11.44 20.39 -17.60
N LEU A 78 -10.68 19.36 -17.21
CA LEU A 78 -10.76 17.99 -17.75
C LEU A 78 -11.52 17.03 -16.83
N LEU A 79 -11.79 17.44 -15.59
CA LEU A 79 -12.44 16.63 -14.57
C LEU A 79 -13.90 16.38 -14.94
N GLN A 80 -14.33 15.13 -14.82
CA GLN A 80 -15.70 14.70 -15.04
C GLN A 80 -16.31 14.24 -13.72
N ASP A 81 -15.85 13.10 -13.21
CA ASP A 81 -16.24 12.57 -11.93
C ASP A 81 -15.24 11.53 -11.40
N LYS A 82 -15.27 11.30 -10.08
CA LYS A 82 -14.37 10.40 -9.33
C LYS A 82 -14.31 8.94 -9.82
N ARG A 83 -15.22 8.51 -10.70
CA ARG A 83 -15.31 7.13 -11.22
C ARG A 83 -14.54 6.97 -12.52
N HIS A 84 -14.48 8.02 -13.33
CA HIS A 84 -13.86 8.02 -14.64
C HIS A 84 -12.52 8.76 -14.64
N ASP A 85 -12.39 9.76 -13.77
CA ASP A 85 -11.17 10.57 -13.68
C ASP A 85 -9.96 9.72 -13.29
N PRO A 86 -8.84 9.81 -14.04
CA PRO A 86 -7.64 9.02 -13.80
C PRO A 86 -6.95 9.41 -12.49
N ALA A 87 -6.08 8.54 -11.99
CA ALA A 87 -5.19 8.91 -10.89
C ALA A 87 -4.24 10.03 -11.32
N VAL A 88 -4.09 11.06 -10.48
CA VAL A 88 -3.07 12.10 -10.71
C VAL A 88 -2.22 12.24 -9.46
N ILE A 89 -0.90 12.15 -9.65
CA ILE A 89 0.11 12.26 -8.61
C ILE A 89 1.04 13.41 -9.00
N CYS A 90 1.15 14.39 -8.12
CA CYS A 90 2.10 15.48 -8.23
C CYS A 90 3.38 15.11 -7.49
N VAL A 91 4.52 15.27 -8.15
CA VAL A 91 5.85 15.11 -7.55
C VAL A 91 6.56 16.46 -7.67
N ASP A 92 7.13 16.96 -6.58
CA ASP A 92 7.93 18.18 -6.67
C ASP A 92 9.22 17.93 -7.48
N ASP A 93 9.80 18.99 -8.01
CA ASP A 93 10.98 18.92 -8.88
C ASP A 93 12.14 18.11 -8.25
N GLN A 94 12.32 18.18 -6.93
CA GLN A 94 13.39 17.48 -6.22
C GLN A 94 13.05 16.04 -5.83
N GLY A 95 11.82 15.58 -6.09
CA GLY A 95 11.35 14.26 -5.69
C GLY A 95 11.30 14.05 -4.17
N GLN A 96 11.01 15.10 -3.42
CA GLN A 96 10.88 15.08 -1.95
C GLN A 96 9.48 14.65 -1.49
N PHE A 97 8.44 14.95 -2.27
CA PHE A 97 7.05 14.67 -1.96
C PHE A 97 6.35 14.01 -3.15
N ALA A 98 5.49 13.04 -2.87
CA ALA A 98 4.55 12.46 -3.81
C ALA A 98 3.13 12.70 -3.30
N ILE A 99 2.39 13.54 -3.99
CA ILE A 99 1.10 14.09 -3.53
C ILE A 99 0.01 13.58 -4.48
N PRO A 100 -0.87 12.67 -4.05
CA PRO A 100 -2.05 12.33 -4.83
C PRO A 100 -2.98 13.55 -4.86
N VAL A 101 -3.35 14.02 -6.06
CA VAL A 101 -4.19 15.22 -6.24
C VAL A 101 -5.58 14.90 -6.79
N LEU A 102 -5.76 13.76 -7.46
CA LEU A 102 -7.03 13.32 -8.03
C LEU A 102 -7.18 11.80 -7.91
N SER A 103 -8.41 11.34 -7.67
CA SER A 103 -8.78 9.92 -7.61
C SER A 103 -7.95 9.09 -6.62
N GLY A 104 -7.83 9.60 -5.39
CA GLY A 104 -7.06 9.02 -4.27
C GLY A 104 -7.34 7.54 -4.00
N HIS A 105 -8.59 7.17 -3.73
CA HIS A 105 -9.00 5.79 -3.43
C HIS A 105 -9.17 4.96 -4.71
N ARG A 106 -10.36 5.02 -5.33
CA ARG A 106 -10.76 4.14 -6.45
C ARG A 106 -9.88 4.24 -7.68
N GLY A 107 -9.41 5.45 -8.03
CA GLY A 107 -8.45 5.61 -9.14
C GLY A 107 -7.04 5.15 -8.79
N GLY A 108 -6.75 4.86 -7.52
CA GLY A 108 -5.47 4.31 -7.08
C GLY A 108 -4.36 5.34 -6.87
N ALA A 109 -4.67 6.65 -6.86
CA ALA A 109 -3.63 7.67 -6.71
C ALA A 109 -2.91 7.60 -5.36
N ASN A 110 -3.58 7.22 -4.26
CA ASN A 110 -2.93 7.06 -2.95
C ASN A 110 -1.91 5.92 -2.98
N THR A 111 -2.31 4.76 -3.52
CA THR A 111 -1.43 3.60 -3.70
C THR A 111 -0.24 3.93 -4.61
N MET A 112 -0.49 4.62 -5.72
CA MET A 112 0.56 5.04 -6.64
C MET A 112 1.49 6.07 -6.01
N ALA A 113 0.97 7.03 -5.23
CA ALA A 113 1.78 8.01 -4.52
C ALA A 113 2.74 7.34 -3.53
N HIS A 114 2.28 6.30 -2.80
CA HIS A 114 3.17 5.48 -1.98
C HIS A 114 4.26 4.77 -2.80
N ARG A 115 3.92 4.24 -3.97
CA ARG A 115 4.89 3.56 -4.85
C ARG A 115 5.90 4.54 -5.45
N VAL A 116 5.45 5.67 -5.96
CA VAL A 116 6.30 6.77 -6.44
C VAL A 116 7.23 7.24 -5.32
N ALA A 117 6.70 7.41 -4.10
CA ALA A 117 7.51 7.77 -2.95
C ALA A 117 8.59 6.74 -2.61
N GLN A 118 8.29 5.44 -2.69
CA GLN A 118 9.29 4.38 -2.51
C GLN A 118 10.41 4.45 -3.55
N ILE A 119 10.07 4.62 -4.84
CA ILE A 119 11.04 4.67 -5.94
C ILE A 119 11.92 5.93 -5.82
N LEU A 120 11.30 7.07 -5.58
CA LEU A 120 12.00 8.36 -5.52
C LEU A 120 12.68 8.61 -4.18
N LYS A 121 12.38 7.83 -3.15
CA LYS A 121 12.72 8.10 -1.74
C LYS A 121 12.08 9.41 -1.25
N ALA A 122 10.88 9.68 -1.75
CA ALA A 122 10.05 10.83 -1.39
C ALA A 122 9.19 10.52 -0.15
N THR A 123 8.50 11.54 0.36
CA THR A 123 7.46 11.40 1.38
C THR A 123 6.09 11.41 0.70
N PRO A 124 5.26 10.36 0.86
CA PRO A 124 3.89 10.39 0.34
C PRO A 124 3.04 11.32 1.23
N VAL A 125 2.30 12.24 0.61
CA VAL A 125 1.45 13.22 1.30
C VAL A 125 -0.02 12.86 1.06
N VAL A 126 -0.47 11.74 1.65
CA VAL A 126 -1.86 11.29 1.56
C VAL A 126 -2.71 12.02 2.59
N THR A 127 -3.78 12.68 2.15
CA THR A 127 -4.66 13.50 3.00
C THR A 127 -6.05 12.92 3.18
N THR A 128 -6.37 11.80 2.54
CA THR A 128 -7.71 11.21 2.58
C THR A 128 -8.04 10.73 4.00
N ALA A 129 -9.23 11.10 4.50
CA ALA A 129 -9.60 10.93 5.91
C ALA A 129 -9.55 9.47 6.38
N SER A 130 -10.01 8.53 5.57
CA SER A 130 -10.01 7.09 5.89
C SER A 130 -8.58 6.53 6.01
N ASP A 131 -7.69 6.92 5.09
CA ASP A 131 -6.27 6.54 5.12
C ASP A 131 -5.56 7.16 6.34
N ALA A 132 -5.79 8.45 6.61
CA ALA A 132 -5.22 9.14 7.76
C ALA A 132 -5.67 8.51 9.09
N ALA A 133 -6.94 8.10 9.20
CA ALA A 133 -7.49 7.41 10.37
C ALA A 133 -7.10 5.91 10.44
N ASN A 134 -6.47 5.37 9.40
CA ASN A 134 -6.20 3.94 9.21
C ASN A 134 -7.47 3.06 9.38
N THR A 135 -8.65 3.61 9.12
CA THR A 135 -9.93 2.93 9.35
C THR A 135 -10.39 2.16 8.11
N LEU A 136 -11.57 1.54 8.15
CA LEU A 136 -12.11 0.80 7.01
C LEU A 136 -12.37 1.74 5.83
N SER A 137 -11.70 1.52 4.70
CA SER A 137 -12.11 2.10 3.41
C SER A 137 -13.16 1.20 2.78
N VAL A 138 -14.42 1.61 2.91
CA VAL A 138 -15.57 0.83 2.43
C VAL A 138 -15.59 0.67 0.91
N ASP A 139 -14.94 1.59 0.19
CA ASP A 139 -14.83 1.64 -1.27
C ASP A 139 -13.58 0.94 -1.83
N MET A 140 -12.62 0.55 -0.98
CA MET A 140 -11.38 -0.12 -1.42
C MET A 140 -11.13 -1.49 -0.80
N MET A 141 -11.80 -1.86 0.30
CA MET A 141 -11.49 -3.09 1.04
C MET A 141 -11.51 -4.38 0.19
N GLY A 142 -12.37 -4.44 -0.83
CA GLY A 142 -12.47 -5.59 -1.73
C GLY A 142 -11.53 -5.55 -2.94
N ALA A 143 -11.00 -4.38 -3.29
CA ALA A 143 -10.24 -4.18 -4.53
C ALA A 143 -8.98 -5.08 -4.64
N PRO A 144 -8.18 -5.31 -3.58
CA PRO A 144 -7.02 -6.22 -3.67
C PRO A 144 -7.36 -7.67 -4.03
N PHE A 145 -8.62 -8.07 -3.83
CA PHE A 145 -9.12 -9.42 -4.14
C PHE A 145 -9.87 -9.48 -5.47
N GLY A 146 -9.90 -8.38 -6.23
CA GLY A 146 -10.66 -8.28 -7.48
C GLY A 146 -12.18 -8.24 -7.27
N TRP A 147 -12.65 -7.90 -6.07
CA TRP A 147 -14.07 -7.69 -5.85
C TRP A 147 -14.53 -6.44 -6.60
N THR A 148 -15.81 -6.41 -6.98
CA THR A 148 -16.42 -5.23 -7.61
C THR A 148 -17.53 -4.68 -6.74
N LEU A 149 -17.75 -3.37 -6.80
CA LEU A 149 -18.89 -2.74 -6.14
C LEU A 149 -20.12 -2.86 -7.04
N ALA A 150 -21.24 -3.28 -6.48
CA ALA A 150 -22.49 -3.37 -7.21
C ALA A 150 -22.96 -1.95 -7.59
N PRO A 151 -23.30 -1.66 -8.87
CA PRO A 151 -23.59 -0.30 -9.33
C PRO A 151 -24.65 0.45 -8.51
N GLN A 152 -25.64 -0.28 -7.98
CA GLN A 152 -26.74 0.26 -7.18
C GLN A 152 -26.29 0.90 -5.85
N CYS A 153 -25.11 0.56 -5.32
CA CYS A 153 -24.66 1.07 -4.02
C CYS A 153 -23.90 2.41 -4.11
N GLU A 154 -23.66 2.94 -5.31
CA GLU A 154 -22.81 4.12 -5.52
C GLU A 154 -23.23 5.33 -4.69
N ALA A 155 -24.53 5.59 -4.60
CA ALA A 155 -25.09 6.71 -3.84
C ALA A 155 -24.82 6.59 -2.33
N ALA A 156 -24.72 5.36 -1.81
CA ALA A 156 -24.51 5.10 -0.39
C ALA A 156 -23.05 5.20 0.03
N ILE A 157 -22.07 4.98 -0.87
CA ILE A 157 -20.63 4.92 -0.54
C ILE A 157 -20.19 6.10 0.30
N THR A 158 -20.50 7.33 -0.13
CA THR A 158 -20.07 8.55 0.58
C THR A 158 -20.63 8.61 2.00
N SER A 159 -21.90 8.24 2.18
CA SER A 159 -22.56 8.25 3.49
C SER A 159 -22.00 7.19 4.44
N VAL A 160 -21.73 5.98 3.93
CA VAL A 160 -21.17 4.89 4.75
C VAL A 160 -19.69 5.18 5.08
N SER A 161 -18.92 5.72 4.14
CA SER A 161 -17.56 6.22 4.41
C SER A 161 -17.55 7.27 5.51
N ALA A 162 -18.49 8.22 5.46
CA ALA A 162 -18.62 9.25 6.50
C ALA A 162 -19.00 8.63 7.85
N ALA A 163 -19.88 7.63 7.88
CA ALA A 163 -20.23 6.92 9.11
C ALA A 163 -19.01 6.24 9.75
N VAL A 164 -18.15 5.59 8.95
CA VAL A 164 -16.91 4.99 9.44
C VAL A 164 -15.93 6.04 9.97
N VAL A 165 -15.75 7.16 9.27
CA VAL A 165 -14.82 8.23 9.69
C VAL A 165 -15.30 8.94 10.96
N ASN A 166 -16.62 9.06 11.15
CA ASN A 166 -17.24 9.72 12.30
C ASN A 166 -17.55 8.76 13.46
N ASP A 167 -16.92 7.59 13.51
CA ASP A 167 -17.11 6.57 14.56
C ASP A 167 -18.59 6.17 14.79
N GLN A 168 -19.43 6.25 13.77
CA GLN A 168 -20.83 5.84 13.84
C GLN A 168 -20.97 4.32 13.68
N SER A 169 -22.09 3.77 14.14
CA SER A 169 -22.33 2.32 14.09
C SER A 169 -22.45 1.84 12.64
N VAL A 170 -21.50 1.01 12.19
CA VAL A 170 -21.45 0.42 10.84
C VAL A 170 -21.40 -1.10 10.94
N LEU A 171 -22.27 -1.76 10.17
CA LEU A 171 -22.35 -3.21 10.11
C LEU A 171 -21.54 -3.72 8.91
N VAL A 172 -20.77 -4.78 9.08
CA VAL A 172 -20.15 -5.54 7.99
C VAL A 172 -20.75 -6.93 7.98
N VAL A 173 -21.39 -7.32 6.88
CA VAL A 173 -21.90 -8.68 6.70
C VAL A 173 -21.15 -9.35 5.57
N GLN A 174 -20.54 -10.51 5.86
CA GLN A 174 -19.80 -11.27 4.87
C GLN A 174 -20.41 -12.66 4.67
N GLN A 175 -21.03 -12.86 3.51
CA GLN A 175 -21.62 -14.14 3.09
C GLN A 175 -20.68 -14.97 2.20
N ALA A 176 -19.76 -14.30 1.48
CA ALA A 176 -18.83 -14.96 0.56
C ALA A 176 -17.48 -14.20 0.45
N GLY A 177 -16.53 -14.80 -0.27
CA GLY A 177 -15.23 -14.19 -0.58
C GLY A 177 -14.16 -14.35 0.50
N GLU A 178 -12.99 -13.77 0.23
CA GLU A 178 -11.82 -13.72 1.12
C GLU A 178 -12.12 -13.00 2.44
N LYS A 179 -11.62 -13.51 3.57
CA LYS A 179 -11.88 -12.91 4.90
C LYS A 179 -10.74 -12.02 5.42
N ASN A 180 -9.61 -11.98 4.72
CA ASN A 180 -8.39 -11.25 5.11
C ASN A 180 -8.33 -9.80 4.54
N TRP A 181 -9.49 -9.19 4.29
CA TRP A 181 -9.60 -7.82 3.77
C TRP A 181 -9.28 -6.74 4.79
N TRP A 182 -9.23 -7.06 6.09
CA TRP A 182 -8.76 -6.14 7.12
C TRP A 182 -7.23 -6.15 7.16
N PRO A 183 -6.55 -5.10 6.68
CA PRO A 183 -5.10 -5.15 6.44
C PRO A 183 -4.29 -4.91 7.73
N TYR A 184 -4.92 -4.34 8.75
CA TYR A 184 -4.23 -3.84 9.92
C TYR A 184 -4.08 -4.93 10.98
N LYS A 185 -2.87 -5.02 11.57
CA LYS A 185 -2.60 -5.91 12.72
C LYS A 185 -3.20 -5.40 14.04
N ARG A 186 -4.27 -4.58 13.96
CA ARG A 186 -5.00 -4.02 15.10
C ARG A 186 -6.43 -4.55 15.09
N MET A 187 -7.08 -4.54 16.25
CA MET A 187 -8.49 -4.93 16.34
C MET A 187 -9.36 -4.00 15.49
N MET A 188 -10.46 -4.56 14.97
CA MET A 188 -11.50 -3.78 14.31
C MET A 188 -12.04 -2.70 15.28
N PRO A 189 -12.28 -1.46 14.82
CA PRO A 189 -12.90 -0.43 15.66
C PRO A 189 -14.24 -0.89 16.24
N ARG A 190 -14.54 -0.52 17.49
CA ARG A 190 -15.75 -1.00 18.20
C ARG A 190 -17.07 -0.57 17.56
N HIS A 191 -17.05 0.55 16.82
CA HIS A 191 -18.21 1.05 16.09
C HIS A 191 -18.50 0.22 14.81
N ILE A 192 -17.57 -0.65 14.39
CA ILE A 192 -17.74 -1.58 13.28
C ILE A 192 -17.99 -2.98 13.84
N ARG A 193 -19.14 -3.59 13.54
CA ARG A 193 -19.41 -4.99 13.91
C ARG A 193 -19.49 -5.87 12.69
N CYS A 194 -18.93 -7.07 12.80
CA CYS A 194 -18.92 -8.06 11.72
C CYS A 194 -19.90 -9.20 12.04
N HIS A 195 -20.73 -9.56 11.07
CA HIS A 195 -21.68 -10.68 11.13
C HIS A 195 -21.59 -11.52 9.85
N HIS A 196 -22.13 -12.74 9.88
CA HIS A 196 -22.15 -13.66 8.74
C HIS A 196 -23.43 -13.52 7.89
N GLU A 197 -24.50 -13.01 8.48
CA GLU A 197 -25.80 -12.85 7.86
C GLU A 197 -26.53 -11.62 8.39
N LEU A 198 -27.61 -11.23 7.70
CA LEU A 198 -28.49 -10.12 8.09
C LEU A 198 -29.68 -10.58 8.95
N ALA A 199 -29.85 -11.89 9.17
CA ALA A 199 -30.92 -12.43 9.99
C ALA A 199 -30.85 -11.83 11.41
N ASP A 200 -32.01 -11.48 11.95
CA ASP A 200 -32.17 -10.90 13.29
C ASP A 200 -31.47 -9.54 13.51
N ILE A 201 -31.14 -8.80 12.45
CA ILE A 201 -30.55 -7.46 12.53
C ILE A 201 -31.49 -6.39 11.98
N GLU A 202 -31.99 -5.54 12.88
CA GLU A 202 -32.79 -4.36 12.52
C GLU A 202 -31.91 -3.23 11.97
N SER A 203 -32.34 -2.59 10.88
CA SER A 203 -31.52 -1.58 10.19
C SER A 203 -31.49 -0.23 10.92
N GLU A 204 -32.47 0.10 11.75
CA GLU A 204 -32.69 1.44 12.32
C GLU A 204 -31.56 1.91 13.25
N GLY A 205 -30.86 0.98 13.91
CA GLY A 205 -29.73 1.29 14.80
C GLY A 205 -28.39 1.53 14.10
N TRP A 206 -28.32 1.34 12.79
CA TRP A 206 -27.07 1.36 12.02
C TRP A 206 -27.02 2.51 11.02
N GLN A 207 -25.87 3.18 10.95
CA GLN A 207 -25.64 4.30 10.02
C GLN A 207 -25.05 3.85 8.68
N GLY A 208 -24.63 2.59 8.58
CA GLY A 208 -24.21 2.02 7.31
C GLY A 208 -24.08 0.50 7.36
N LEU A 209 -24.17 -0.11 6.19
CA LEU A 209 -23.90 -1.52 5.95
C LEU A 209 -22.81 -1.66 4.89
N VAL A 210 -21.86 -2.54 5.13
CA VAL A 210 -20.98 -3.10 4.10
C VAL A 210 -21.36 -4.57 3.95
N LEU A 211 -21.97 -4.93 2.81
CA LEU A 211 -22.41 -6.29 2.52
C LEU A 211 -21.49 -6.89 1.45
N ILE A 212 -20.96 -8.09 1.72
CA ILE A 212 -20.12 -8.85 0.79
C ILE A 212 -20.89 -10.11 0.43
N SER A 213 -21.41 -10.18 -0.79
CA SER A 213 -22.33 -11.23 -1.21
C SER A 213 -22.22 -11.53 -2.70
N ASP A 214 -22.31 -12.81 -3.04
CA ASP A 214 -22.42 -13.30 -4.41
C ASP A 214 -23.87 -13.53 -4.88
N GLN A 215 -24.86 -13.14 -4.06
CA GLN A 215 -26.26 -13.18 -4.44
C GLN A 215 -26.68 -11.94 -5.24
N ALA A 216 -27.37 -12.08 -6.37
CA ALA A 216 -27.80 -10.93 -7.17
C ALA A 216 -28.66 -9.95 -6.36
N THR A 217 -29.62 -10.48 -5.59
CA THR A 217 -30.46 -9.75 -4.63
C THR A 217 -30.32 -10.42 -3.27
N PRO A 218 -29.43 -9.93 -2.38
CA PRO A 218 -29.24 -10.54 -1.08
C PRO A 218 -30.50 -10.45 -0.20
N ASP A 219 -30.79 -11.52 0.54
CA ASP A 219 -31.91 -11.55 1.47
C ASP A 219 -31.82 -10.44 2.52
N LEU A 220 -32.97 -9.85 2.87
CA LEU A 220 -33.09 -8.76 3.86
C LEU A 220 -32.28 -7.48 3.53
N TYR A 221 -31.80 -7.33 2.29
CA TYR A 221 -31.04 -6.14 1.85
C TYR A 221 -31.90 -4.88 1.64
N GLN A 222 -33.17 -5.03 1.27
CA GLN A 222 -34.06 -3.92 0.87
C GLN A 222 -34.10 -2.75 1.88
N PRO A 223 -34.21 -2.96 3.21
CA PRO A 223 -34.19 -1.86 4.19
C PRO A 223 -32.88 -1.07 4.23
N TRP A 224 -31.79 -1.64 3.70
CA TRP A 224 -30.45 -1.07 3.75
C TRP A 224 -30.03 -0.36 2.47
N GLN A 225 -30.79 -0.48 1.37
CA GLN A 225 -30.37 -0.06 0.03
C GLN A 225 -29.83 1.38 -0.08
N HIS A 226 -30.35 2.30 0.75
CA HIS A 226 -29.95 3.71 0.77
C HIS A 226 -28.67 3.99 1.59
N LYS A 227 -28.21 3.01 2.37
CA LYS A 227 -27.07 3.11 3.29
C LYS A 227 -26.18 1.87 3.28
N ALA A 228 -26.16 1.14 2.17
CA ALA A 228 -25.39 -0.08 2.04
C ALA A 228 -24.39 0.00 0.89
N VAL A 229 -23.15 -0.38 1.15
CA VAL A 229 -22.10 -0.65 0.16
C VAL A 229 -22.07 -2.14 -0.10
N LEU A 230 -22.31 -2.55 -1.35
CA LEU A 230 -22.43 -3.96 -1.72
C LEU A 230 -21.23 -4.39 -2.58
N TRP A 231 -20.42 -5.29 -2.04
CA TRP A 231 -19.29 -5.92 -2.71
C TRP A 231 -19.67 -7.27 -3.32
N ARG A 232 -19.17 -7.51 -4.53
CA ARG A 232 -19.28 -8.74 -5.31
C ARG A 232 -17.92 -9.45 -5.33
N PRO A 233 -17.72 -10.43 -4.44
CA PRO A 233 -16.49 -11.23 -4.47
C PRO A 233 -16.49 -12.16 -5.67
N LYS A 234 -15.31 -12.43 -6.24
CA LYS A 234 -15.11 -13.44 -7.31
C LYS A 234 -15.10 -14.84 -6.70
N SER A 235 -16.27 -15.30 -6.25
CA SER A 235 -16.44 -16.54 -5.49
C SER A 235 -17.09 -17.68 -6.28
N LEU A 236 -17.70 -17.41 -7.44
CA LEU A 236 -18.48 -18.41 -8.17
C LEU A 236 -17.69 -19.05 -9.31
N VAL A 237 -17.77 -20.37 -9.42
CA VAL A 237 -17.28 -21.14 -10.56
C VAL A 237 -18.49 -21.67 -11.31
N LEU A 238 -18.56 -21.40 -12.62
CA LEU A 238 -19.59 -21.97 -13.49
C LEU A 238 -19.00 -23.11 -14.30
N GLY A 239 -19.49 -24.33 -14.06
CA GLY A 239 -19.21 -25.46 -14.93
C GLY A 239 -20.18 -25.49 -16.09
N ILE A 240 -19.67 -25.60 -17.32
CA ILE A 240 -20.46 -25.51 -18.54
C ILE A 240 -20.19 -26.74 -19.42
N GLY A 241 -21.26 -27.43 -19.82
CA GLY A 241 -21.23 -28.44 -20.88
C GLY A 241 -22.27 -28.11 -21.94
N CYS A 242 -21.90 -28.08 -23.22
CA CYS A 242 -22.82 -27.78 -24.32
C CYS A 242 -22.56 -28.66 -25.54
N ASP A 243 -23.49 -28.67 -26.49
CA ASP A 243 -23.29 -29.27 -27.82
C ASP A 243 -22.15 -28.57 -28.57
N ARG A 244 -21.60 -29.21 -29.62
CA ARG A 244 -20.54 -28.60 -30.45
C ARG A 244 -21.11 -27.47 -31.31
N ASN A 245 -20.30 -26.43 -31.53
CA ASN A 245 -20.65 -25.24 -32.30
C ASN A 245 -21.85 -24.50 -31.71
N THR A 246 -21.98 -24.49 -30.38
CA THR A 246 -23.09 -23.78 -29.74
C THR A 246 -22.85 -22.27 -29.87
N PRO A 247 -23.79 -21.50 -30.45
CA PRO A 247 -23.61 -20.06 -30.63
C PRO A 247 -23.46 -19.31 -29.31
N LEU A 248 -22.66 -18.23 -29.31
CA LEU A 248 -22.51 -17.33 -28.16
C LEU A 248 -23.86 -16.84 -27.61
N SER A 249 -24.81 -16.51 -28.48
CA SER A 249 -26.14 -16.05 -28.08
C SER A 249 -26.89 -17.07 -27.23
N THR A 250 -26.80 -18.36 -27.58
CA THR A 250 -27.42 -19.46 -26.84
C THR A 250 -26.72 -19.70 -25.50
N ILE A 251 -25.38 -19.65 -25.49
CA ILE A 251 -24.59 -19.80 -24.27
C ILE A 251 -24.89 -18.65 -23.30
N GLN A 252 -24.85 -17.41 -23.78
CA GLN A 252 -25.12 -16.22 -22.97
C GLN A 252 -26.53 -16.25 -22.40
N ALA A 253 -27.55 -16.56 -23.21
CA ALA A 253 -28.92 -16.71 -22.73
C ALA A 253 -29.06 -17.78 -21.64
N GLY A 254 -28.37 -18.92 -21.80
CA GLY A 254 -28.35 -19.99 -20.80
C GLY A 254 -27.67 -19.57 -19.50
N VAL A 255 -26.53 -18.87 -19.58
CA VAL A 255 -25.83 -18.33 -18.40
C VAL A 255 -26.68 -17.29 -17.69
N ASP A 256 -27.26 -16.34 -18.41
CA ASP A 256 -28.07 -15.26 -17.83
C ASP A 256 -29.31 -15.82 -17.14
N ALA A 257 -30.00 -16.77 -17.78
CA ALA A 257 -31.15 -17.45 -17.20
C ALA A 257 -30.77 -18.23 -15.93
N PHE A 258 -29.67 -18.97 -15.96
CA PHE A 258 -29.16 -19.72 -14.81
C PHE A 258 -28.81 -18.82 -13.63
N LEU A 259 -28.07 -17.73 -13.89
CA LEU A 259 -27.68 -16.79 -12.83
C LEU A 259 -28.89 -16.08 -12.23
N ALA A 260 -29.85 -15.67 -13.06
CA ALA A 260 -31.08 -15.03 -12.61
C ALA A 260 -31.96 -15.98 -11.78
N GLU A 261 -32.18 -17.21 -12.26
CA GLU A 261 -33.03 -18.21 -11.60
C GLU A 261 -32.49 -18.59 -10.21
N HIS A 262 -31.16 -18.64 -10.06
CA HIS A 262 -30.51 -19.05 -8.81
C HIS A 262 -30.02 -17.88 -7.95
N ASN A 263 -30.44 -16.65 -8.27
CA ASN A 263 -30.08 -15.44 -7.54
C ASN A 263 -28.55 -15.25 -7.39
N LEU A 264 -27.77 -15.54 -8.44
CA LEU A 264 -26.31 -15.43 -8.46
C LEU A 264 -25.87 -14.18 -9.20
N ALA A 265 -24.97 -13.40 -8.61
CA ALA A 265 -24.48 -12.17 -9.24
C ALA A 265 -23.48 -12.50 -10.36
N PRO A 266 -23.68 -12.01 -11.61
CA PRO A 266 -22.70 -12.18 -12.70
C PRO A 266 -21.31 -11.65 -12.34
N ASP A 267 -21.27 -10.51 -11.63
CA ASP A 267 -20.04 -9.91 -11.12
C ASP A 267 -19.27 -10.80 -10.14
N SER A 268 -19.90 -11.83 -9.58
CA SER A 268 -19.25 -12.79 -8.67
C SER A 268 -18.69 -14.02 -9.37
N VAL A 269 -18.89 -14.18 -10.68
CA VAL A 269 -18.28 -15.24 -11.46
C VAL A 269 -16.76 -15.00 -11.55
N ALA A 270 -16.00 -15.97 -11.07
CA ALA A 270 -14.55 -15.96 -11.06
C ALA A 270 -13.96 -16.64 -12.28
N VAL A 271 -14.62 -17.68 -12.80
CA VAL A 271 -14.11 -18.56 -13.86
C VAL A 271 -15.25 -19.42 -14.42
N ILE A 272 -15.18 -19.68 -15.73
CA ILE A 272 -15.99 -20.70 -16.39
C ILE A 272 -15.12 -21.93 -16.67
N ALA A 273 -15.64 -23.13 -16.42
CA ALA A 273 -14.90 -24.38 -16.49
C ALA A 273 -15.60 -25.43 -17.36
N SER A 274 -14.84 -26.21 -18.13
CA SER A 274 -15.37 -27.32 -18.93
C SER A 274 -14.37 -28.48 -19.07
N ILE A 275 -14.69 -29.45 -19.92
CA ILE A 275 -13.78 -30.53 -20.33
C ILE A 275 -12.86 -30.03 -21.47
N ASP A 276 -11.67 -30.60 -21.60
CA ASP A 276 -10.67 -30.28 -22.64
C ASP A 276 -11.18 -30.50 -24.07
N LEU A 277 -12.12 -31.41 -24.29
CA LEU A 277 -12.87 -31.54 -25.54
C LEU A 277 -13.58 -30.25 -25.95
N LYS A 278 -13.71 -29.25 -25.07
CA LYS A 278 -14.32 -27.93 -25.33
C LYS A 278 -13.32 -26.79 -25.34
N ALA A 279 -12.02 -27.07 -25.31
CA ALA A 279 -10.98 -26.03 -25.33
C ALA A 279 -11.02 -25.16 -26.60
N ASP A 280 -11.52 -25.70 -27.71
CA ASP A 280 -11.69 -25.05 -29.02
C ASP A 280 -13.13 -24.59 -29.31
N GLU A 281 -14.03 -24.63 -28.32
CA GLU A 281 -15.42 -24.23 -28.51
C GLU A 281 -15.54 -22.70 -28.60
N GLN A 282 -15.71 -22.18 -29.82
CA GLN A 282 -15.70 -20.74 -30.10
C GLN A 282 -16.72 -19.96 -29.25
N GLY A 283 -17.93 -20.49 -29.05
CA GLY A 283 -18.94 -19.80 -28.24
C GLY A 283 -18.54 -19.61 -26.77
N LEU A 284 -17.77 -20.53 -26.19
CA LEU A 284 -17.24 -20.40 -24.81
C LEU A 284 -16.04 -19.46 -24.75
N LEU A 285 -15.19 -19.48 -25.78
CA LEU A 285 -14.07 -18.55 -25.91
C LEU A 285 -14.57 -17.10 -26.09
N ASP A 286 -15.61 -16.91 -26.90
CA ASP A 286 -16.23 -15.60 -27.11
C ASP A 286 -16.90 -15.10 -25.82
N LEU A 287 -17.60 -15.98 -25.07
CA LEU A 287 -18.15 -15.64 -23.76
C LEU A 287 -17.05 -15.22 -22.78
N SER A 288 -15.96 -16.00 -22.70
CA SER A 288 -14.79 -15.70 -21.87
C SER A 288 -14.23 -14.32 -22.17
N GLN A 289 -14.10 -13.98 -23.45
CA GLN A 289 -13.61 -12.67 -23.90
C GLN A 289 -14.61 -11.55 -23.61
N GLN A 290 -15.90 -11.74 -23.89
CA GLN A 290 -16.93 -10.71 -23.66
C GLN A 290 -17.08 -10.38 -22.17
N GLN A 291 -17.11 -11.40 -21.31
CA GLN A 291 -17.32 -11.23 -19.87
C GLN A 291 -16.02 -11.01 -19.08
N GLN A 292 -14.87 -11.18 -19.73
CA GLN A 292 -13.55 -11.19 -19.08
C GLN A 292 -13.45 -12.26 -17.98
N TRP A 293 -14.15 -13.38 -18.16
CA TRP A 293 -14.08 -14.52 -17.26
C TRP A 293 -13.05 -15.51 -17.80
N PRO A 294 -12.04 -15.92 -17.02
CA PRO A 294 -11.13 -16.99 -17.41
C PRO A 294 -11.90 -18.25 -17.82
N PHE A 295 -11.46 -18.88 -18.91
CA PHE A 295 -11.95 -20.19 -19.32
C PHE A 295 -10.89 -21.26 -19.05
N VAL A 296 -11.26 -22.25 -18.25
CA VAL A 296 -10.38 -23.37 -17.91
C VAL A 296 -10.99 -24.68 -18.36
N THR A 297 -10.14 -25.60 -18.80
CA THR A 297 -10.56 -26.95 -19.19
C THR A 297 -9.75 -28.01 -18.47
N PHE A 298 -10.36 -29.18 -18.29
CA PHE A 298 -9.76 -30.32 -17.62
C PHE A 298 -9.88 -31.58 -18.47
N SER A 299 -8.91 -32.47 -18.35
CA SER A 299 -9.01 -33.78 -19.02
C SER A 299 -10.10 -34.65 -18.41
N ALA A 300 -10.61 -35.60 -19.20
CA ALA A 300 -11.57 -36.59 -18.72
C ALA A 300 -11.05 -37.34 -17.47
N GLU A 301 -9.75 -37.67 -17.43
CA GLU A 301 -9.10 -38.31 -16.28
C GLU A 301 -9.19 -37.43 -15.02
N GLN A 302 -8.86 -36.14 -15.15
CA GLN A 302 -8.93 -35.19 -14.03
C GLN A 302 -10.34 -35.00 -13.48
N LEU A 303 -11.36 -35.10 -14.34
CA LEU A 303 -12.77 -34.94 -13.98
C LEU A 303 -13.40 -36.23 -13.45
N SER A 304 -12.97 -37.40 -13.93
CA SER A 304 -13.50 -38.71 -13.52
C SER A 304 -13.27 -39.02 -12.02
N THR A 305 -12.25 -38.40 -11.42
CA THR A 305 -11.88 -38.57 -10.01
C THR A 305 -12.61 -37.61 -9.07
N VAL A 306 -13.42 -36.69 -9.60
CA VAL A 306 -14.13 -35.68 -8.82
C VAL A 306 -15.29 -36.32 -8.06
N THR A 307 -15.39 -36.00 -6.77
CA THR A 307 -16.50 -36.42 -5.89
C THR A 307 -17.47 -35.26 -5.64
N GLY A 308 -18.71 -35.54 -5.24
CA GLY A 308 -19.75 -34.52 -5.02
C GLY A 308 -20.63 -34.25 -6.24
N ILE A 309 -20.53 -35.06 -7.30
CA ILE A 309 -21.44 -35.04 -8.45
C ILE A 309 -22.82 -35.54 -7.98
N GLU A 310 -23.86 -34.76 -8.21
CA GLU A 310 -25.23 -35.09 -7.81
C GLU A 310 -26.05 -35.69 -8.97
N ASN A 311 -25.73 -35.33 -10.22
CA ASN A 311 -26.54 -35.70 -11.40
C ASN A 311 -25.69 -36.37 -12.50
N PRO A 312 -25.27 -37.63 -12.32
CA PRO A 312 -24.54 -38.39 -13.33
C PRO A 312 -25.40 -38.66 -14.57
N SER A 313 -24.76 -38.82 -15.72
CA SER A 313 -25.41 -38.99 -17.01
C SER A 313 -24.71 -40.06 -17.85
N ALA A 314 -25.33 -41.24 -17.96
CA ALA A 314 -24.78 -42.38 -18.70
C ALA A 314 -24.41 -42.08 -20.16
N TYR A 315 -25.18 -41.21 -20.84
CA TYR A 315 -24.83 -40.75 -22.19
C TYR A 315 -23.53 -39.92 -22.22
N VAL A 316 -23.36 -39.03 -21.25
CA VAL A 316 -22.17 -38.15 -21.17
C VAL A 316 -20.96 -38.97 -20.78
N GLU A 317 -21.12 -39.91 -19.85
CA GLU A 317 -20.07 -40.84 -19.44
C GLU A 317 -19.60 -41.71 -20.61
N LYS A 318 -20.53 -42.22 -21.43
CA LYS A 318 -20.19 -42.98 -22.64
C LYS A 318 -19.40 -42.15 -23.66
N VAL A 319 -19.74 -40.87 -23.83
CA VAL A 319 -19.15 -40.00 -24.88
C VAL A 319 -17.84 -39.35 -24.41
N THR A 320 -17.73 -39.01 -23.13
CA THR A 320 -16.65 -38.16 -22.60
C THR A 320 -15.82 -38.85 -21.52
N GLY A 321 -16.24 -40.00 -21.00
CA GLY A 321 -15.60 -40.67 -19.86
C GLY A 321 -15.90 -40.02 -18.49
N VAL A 322 -16.78 -39.01 -18.44
CA VAL A 322 -17.10 -38.26 -17.22
C VAL A 322 -18.60 -38.32 -16.93
N ALA A 323 -18.99 -38.57 -15.68
CA ALA A 323 -20.39 -38.69 -15.30
C ALA A 323 -21.21 -37.39 -15.52
N SER A 324 -20.61 -36.22 -15.28
CA SER A 324 -21.23 -34.91 -15.51
C SER A 324 -20.16 -33.86 -15.76
N VAL A 325 -20.03 -33.37 -17.00
CA VAL A 325 -19.01 -32.37 -17.36
C VAL A 325 -19.17 -31.08 -16.56
N ALA A 326 -20.38 -30.52 -16.49
CA ALA A 326 -20.64 -29.26 -15.81
C ALA A 326 -20.33 -29.35 -14.30
N GLU A 327 -20.91 -30.32 -13.59
CA GLU A 327 -20.68 -30.48 -12.15
C GLU A 327 -19.20 -30.81 -11.84
N ALA A 328 -18.60 -31.76 -12.56
CA ALA A 328 -17.23 -32.16 -12.32
C ALA A 328 -16.24 -31.01 -12.57
N ALA A 329 -16.42 -30.24 -13.64
CA ALA A 329 -15.56 -29.10 -13.93
C ALA A 329 -15.70 -27.98 -12.88
N ALA A 330 -16.92 -27.69 -12.44
CA ALA A 330 -17.16 -26.70 -11.38
C ALA A 330 -16.52 -27.11 -10.06
N LEU A 331 -16.72 -28.34 -9.62
CA LEU A 331 -16.14 -28.91 -8.39
C LEU A 331 -14.61 -28.97 -8.47
N LYS A 332 -14.05 -29.41 -9.60
CA LYS A 332 -12.59 -29.48 -9.80
C LYS A 332 -11.93 -28.11 -9.67
N GLN A 333 -12.48 -27.10 -10.33
CA GLN A 333 -11.90 -25.75 -10.34
C GLN A 333 -12.09 -25.03 -9.00
N SER A 334 -13.24 -25.22 -8.35
CA SER A 334 -13.52 -24.60 -7.03
C SER A 334 -12.80 -25.29 -5.87
N GLN A 335 -12.31 -26.52 -6.07
CA GLN A 335 -11.69 -27.35 -5.04
C GLN A 335 -12.60 -27.62 -3.83
N THR A 336 -13.93 -27.56 -4.02
CA THR A 336 -14.92 -27.95 -3.01
C THR A 336 -15.60 -29.27 -3.40
N SER A 337 -16.33 -29.85 -2.44
CA SER A 337 -17.19 -31.02 -2.62
C SER A 337 -18.68 -30.66 -2.67
N LYS A 338 -19.03 -29.36 -2.57
CA LYS A 338 -20.41 -28.88 -2.48
C LYS A 338 -20.80 -28.07 -3.71
N LEU A 339 -21.89 -28.46 -4.35
CA LEU A 339 -22.56 -27.68 -5.38
C LEU A 339 -23.42 -26.60 -4.71
N VAL A 340 -23.35 -25.37 -5.23
CA VAL A 340 -24.32 -24.31 -4.92
C VAL A 340 -25.59 -24.55 -5.73
N VAL A 341 -25.40 -24.93 -7.00
CA VAL A 341 -26.47 -25.35 -7.89
C VAL A 341 -25.96 -26.57 -8.64
N ALA A 342 -26.70 -27.67 -8.51
CA ALA A 342 -26.45 -28.89 -9.25
C ALA A 342 -26.79 -28.71 -10.74
N LYS A 343 -26.68 -29.78 -11.52
CA LYS A 343 -26.87 -29.75 -12.98
C LYS A 343 -28.21 -29.14 -13.39
N TRP A 344 -28.15 -27.96 -13.98
CA TRP A 344 -29.25 -27.26 -14.62
C TRP A 344 -29.17 -27.42 -16.14
N LYS A 345 -30.30 -27.65 -16.80
CA LYS A 345 -30.36 -27.94 -18.26
C LYS A 345 -31.02 -26.80 -18.99
N PHE A 346 -30.46 -26.43 -20.13
CA PHE A 346 -30.97 -25.39 -21.01
C PHE A 346 -31.02 -25.86 -22.45
N LYS A 347 -32.02 -25.41 -23.19
CA LYS A 347 -32.14 -25.68 -24.62
C LYS A 347 -32.69 -24.46 -25.34
N GLN A 348 -31.97 -24.01 -26.35
CA GLN A 348 -32.39 -22.93 -27.24
C GLN A 348 -31.79 -23.15 -28.62
N ASP A 349 -32.50 -22.76 -29.67
CA ASP A 349 -32.01 -22.81 -31.06
C ASP A 349 -31.53 -24.20 -31.51
N GLY A 350 -32.07 -25.27 -30.91
CA GLY A 350 -31.71 -26.65 -31.19
C GLY A 350 -30.48 -27.17 -30.45
N PHE A 351 -29.74 -26.33 -29.71
CA PHE A 351 -28.57 -26.70 -28.92
C PHE A 351 -28.93 -26.99 -27.46
N ASN A 352 -28.29 -28.02 -26.90
CA ASN A 352 -28.39 -28.36 -25.49
C ASN A 352 -27.18 -27.82 -24.72
N MET A 353 -27.44 -27.32 -23.52
CA MET A 353 -26.43 -26.84 -22.59
C MET A 353 -26.77 -27.28 -21.17
N THR A 354 -25.74 -27.45 -20.36
CA THR A 354 -25.83 -27.79 -18.94
C THR A 354 -24.90 -26.90 -18.15
N LEU A 355 -25.39 -26.40 -17.02
CA LEU A 355 -24.69 -25.52 -16.11
C LEU A 355 -24.69 -26.13 -14.72
N ALA A 356 -23.64 -25.85 -13.96
CA ALA A 356 -23.56 -26.12 -12.54
C ALA A 356 -22.74 -25.01 -11.89
N CYS A 357 -22.96 -24.75 -10.60
CA CYS A 357 -22.22 -23.72 -9.89
C CYS A 357 -21.64 -24.25 -8.58
N CYS A 358 -20.38 -23.91 -8.33
CA CYS A 358 -19.71 -24.10 -7.05
C CYS A 358 -19.22 -22.77 -6.50
N ARG A 359 -19.10 -22.68 -5.17
CA ARG A 359 -18.49 -21.55 -4.48
C ARG A 359 -17.06 -21.91 -4.10
N ILE A 360 -16.12 -21.02 -4.37
CA ILE A 360 -14.74 -21.15 -3.91
C ILE A 360 -14.72 -20.85 -2.41
N GLU A 361 -14.36 -21.83 -1.60
CA GLU A 361 -14.17 -21.65 -0.17
C GLU A 361 -12.80 -21.00 0.08
N LYS A 362 -12.82 -19.70 0.38
CA LYS A 362 -11.62 -18.95 0.78
C LYS A 362 -11.48 -19.04 2.30
N GLU A 363 -11.10 -20.21 2.80
CA GLU A 363 -10.80 -20.40 4.22
C GLU A 363 -9.42 -19.86 4.56
N GLU A 364 -9.33 -18.58 4.93
CA GLU A 364 -8.28 -18.11 5.85
C GLU A 364 -8.85 -17.08 6.82
N ALA A 365 -8.70 -17.37 8.12
CA ALA A 365 -9.13 -16.50 9.21
C ALA A 365 -8.33 -15.18 9.23
N LEU A 366 -8.93 -14.15 9.85
CA LEU A 366 -8.45 -12.77 10.01
C LEU A 366 -7.02 -12.57 10.56
N VAL A 367 -6.26 -13.63 10.86
CA VAL A 367 -4.86 -13.53 11.28
C VAL A 367 -4.09 -14.77 10.82
N LYS A 368 -3.43 -14.68 9.65
CA LYS A 368 -2.09 -15.25 9.36
C LYS A 368 -1.89 -15.25 7.85
N HIS A 369 -1.32 -14.18 7.29
CA HIS A 369 -0.23 -14.31 6.33
C HIS A 369 0.45 -12.95 6.11
N ASN A 370 1.78 -12.99 6.01
CA ASN A 370 2.57 -11.89 5.48
C ASN A 370 2.14 -11.70 4.02
N TRP A 371 1.71 -10.49 3.68
CA TRP A 371 1.28 -10.13 2.33
C TRP A 371 2.32 -10.58 1.30
N LYS A 372 1.89 -11.41 0.34
CA LYS A 372 2.59 -11.61 -0.91
C LYS A 372 2.13 -10.50 -1.86
N ASN A 373 3.06 -9.89 -2.57
CA ASN A 373 2.72 -8.95 -3.64
C ASN A 373 2.07 -9.72 -4.83
N TRP A 374 1.43 -9.00 -5.76
CA TRP A 374 0.75 -9.51 -6.98
C TRP A 374 1.58 -10.53 -7.81
N LEU A 375 2.89 -10.62 -7.58
CA LEU A 375 3.81 -11.57 -8.24
C LEU A 375 4.03 -12.87 -7.44
N GLY A 376 3.26 -13.13 -6.39
CA GLY A 376 3.37 -14.35 -5.58
C GLY A 376 4.67 -14.46 -4.76
N GLN A 377 5.49 -13.41 -4.74
CA GLN A 377 6.73 -13.40 -3.97
C GLN A 377 6.45 -12.92 -2.53
N PRO A 378 7.02 -13.57 -1.51
CA PRO A 378 6.99 -13.01 -0.16
C PRO A 378 7.68 -11.65 -0.21
N SER A 379 6.93 -10.57 0.05
CA SER A 379 7.52 -9.23 0.04
C SER A 379 8.60 -9.20 1.10
N ALA A 380 9.85 -9.03 0.67
CA ALA A 380 10.95 -8.62 1.53
C ALA A 380 10.44 -7.46 2.39
N LYS A 381 10.35 -7.65 3.71
CA LYS A 381 9.95 -6.55 4.59
C LYS A 381 11.06 -5.52 4.52
N ILE A 382 10.80 -4.34 3.98
CA ILE A 382 11.78 -3.27 3.85
C ILE A 382 11.59 -2.30 5.03
N ASN A 383 12.66 -1.94 5.74
CA ASN A 383 12.59 -0.90 6.79
C ASN A 383 12.41 0.50 6.16
N ALA A 384 12.16 1.51 7.00
CA ALA A 384 12.08 2.92 6.56
C ALA A 384 13.33 3.43 5.83
N HIS A 385 14.43 2.69 5.85
CA HIS A 385 15.69 3.01 5.20
C HIS A 385 15.91 2.25 3.88
N GLY A 386 14.92 1.49 3.38
CA GLY A 386 15.06 0.80 2.10
C GLY A 386 15.94 -0.45 2.16
N SER A 387 16.15 -1.04 3.35
CA SER A 387 16.83 -2.34 3.51
C SER A 387 15.81 -3.44 3.82
N GLU A 388 15.96 -4.59 3.16
CA GLU A 388 15.26 -5.80 3.60
C GLU A 388 15.67 -6.17 5.02
N VAL A 389 14.70 -6.45 5.89
CA VAL A 389 14.94 -6.76 7.30
C VAL A 389 14.85 -8.25 7.63
N VAL A 390 15.67 -8.67 8.59
CA VAL A 390 15.64 -10.00 9.18
C VAL A 390 14.24 -10.28 9.73
N LYS A 391 13.72 -11.48 9.47
CA LYS A 391 12.39 -11.91 9.95
C LYS A 391 12.32 -11.73 11.47
N GLY A 392 11.26 -11.07 11.96
CA GLY A 392 11.06 -10.76 13.37
C GLY A 392 11.59 -9.40 13.83
N TYR A 393 12.42 -8.72 13.04
CA TYR A 393 12.96 -7.40 13.37
C TYR A 393 12.21 -6.28 12.64
N GLN A 394 12.16 -5.08 13.24
CA GLN A 394 11.58 -3.89 12.60
C GLN A 394 12.59 -3.17 11.70
N CYS A 395 13.87 -3.12 12.08
CA CYS A 395 14.87 -2.32 11.37
C CYS A 395 16.19 -3.05 11.02
N LYS A 396 16.43 -4.27 11.56
CA LYS A 396 17.70 -4.99 11.36
C LYS A 396 17.84 -5.50 9.91
N PRO A 397 18.75 -4.96 9.09
CA PRO A 397 18.87 -5.36 7.69
C PRO A 397 19.39 -6.81 7.54
N LYS A 398 18.89 -7.55 6.55
CA LYS A 398 19.41 -8.89 6.17
C LYS A 398 20.82 -8.81 5.60
N HIS A 399 21.06 -7.79 4.78
CA HIS A 399 22.36 -7.49 4.21
C HIS A 399 22.83 -6.14 4.76
N VAL A 400 23.91 -6.18 5.54
CA VAL A 400 24.56 -4.98 6.03
C VAL A 400 25.37 -4.39 4.89
N ASP A 401 24.84 -3.33 4.30
CA ASP A 401 25.56 -2.49 3.36
C ASP A 401 26.59 -1.66 4.16
N LEU A 402 27.87 -2.02 4.02
CA LEU A 402 28.98 -1.37 4.74
C LEU A 402 29.16 0.09 4.29
N ASP A 403 28.66 0.45 3.11
CA ASP A 403 28.69 1.82 2.60
C ASP A 403 27.46 2.64 3.06
N ARG A 404 26.47 2.00 3.73
CA ARG A 404 25.33 2.71 4.31
C ARG A 404 25.69 3.44 5.60
N PRO A 405 25.21 4.68 5.78
CA PRO A 405 25.82 5.63 6.70
C PRO A 405 25.36 5.47 8.16
N MET A 406 24.78 4.33 8.56
CA MET A 406 24.34 4.08 9.94
C MET A 406 25.37 3.30 10.77
N LEU A 407 26.21 2.47 10.14
CA LEU A 407 27.09 1.55 10.88
C LEU A 407 28.57 1.93 10.88
N HIS A 408 28.98 3.00 10.21
CA HIS A 408 30.38 3.44 10.20
C HIS A 408 30.46 4.93 10.54
N HIS A 409 30.65 5.28 11.82
CA HIS A 409 31.02 6.62 12.27
C HIS A 409 31.87 6.47 13.54
N ARG A 410 32.87 7.34 13.69
CA ARG A 410 33.70 7.41 14.88
C ARG A 410 33.01 8.19 16.00
N HIS A 411 32.34 9.28 15.64
CA HIS A 411 31.62 10.16 16.56
C HIS A 411 30.17 10.33 16.10
N HIS A 412 29.21 10.31 17.02
CA HIS A 412 27.80 10.66 16.79
C HIS A 412 27.44 11.87 17.64
N LEU A 413 27.14 12.97 16.95
CA LEU A 413 26.73 14.22 17.54
C LEU A 413 25.21 14.33 17.45
N LEU A 414 24.55 14.46 18.60
CA LEU A 414 23.13 14.75 18.72
C LEU A 414 22.96 16.24 19.02
N LEU A 415 22.53 17.00 18.01
CA LEU A 415 22.27 18.42 18.11
C LEU A 415 20.80 18.65 18.47
N CYS A 416 20.54 19.29 19.60
CA CYS A 416 19.20 19.68 20.01
C CYS A 416 18.81 20.99 19.31
N GLU A 417 17.89 20.89 18.35
CA GLU A 417 17.42 22.01 17.53
C GLU A 417 15.90 21.85 17.33
N GLY A 418 15.08 22.15 18.36
CA GLY A 418 13.64 21.91 18.26
C GLY A 418 12.68 22.59 19.25
N GLY A 419 11.57 23.05 18.67
CA GLY A 419 10.17 22.93 19.13
C GLY A 419 9.69 23.83 20.27
N ARG A 420 10.14 23.56 21.50
CA ARG A 420 9.56 24.17 22.71
C ARG A 420 10.23 25.48 23.12
N CYS A 421 11.46 25.72 22.66
CA CYS A 421 12.31 26.86 23.07
C CYS A 421 12.73 27.74 21.89
N SER A 422 12.05 27.64 20.73
CA SER A 422 12.40 28.42 19.54
C SER A 422 12.15 29.91 19.77
N LYS A 423 13.22 30.69 19.96
CA LYS A 423 13.18 32.12 19.61
C LYS A 423 13.16 32.27 18.08
N GLU A 424 12.56 33.35 17.62
CA GLU A 424 12.64 33.81 16.23
C GLU A 424 14.10 33.76 15.73
N GLY A 425 14.34 33.01 14.66
CA GLY A 425 15.68 32.87 14.07
C GLY A 425 16.48 31.62 14.45
N SER A 426 15.85 30.50 14.83
CA SER A 426 16.57 29.21 14.96
C SER A 426 17.15 28.79 13.59
N LYS A 427 18.41 29.17 13.37
CA LYS A 427 19.20 28.87 12.19
C LYS A 427 19.28 27.36 12.02
N ASN A 428 19.17 26.89 10.78
CA ASN A 428 19.39 25.52 10.31
C ASN A 428 20.83 25.03 10.61
N LEU A 429 21.27 25.09 11.86
CA LEU A 429 22.65 24.87 12.27
C LEU A 429 23.08 23.43 11.95
N THR A 430 22.17 22.44 12.08
CA THR A 430 22.45 21.07 11.64
C THR A 430 22.80 20.99 10.16
N HIS A 431 22.16 21.79 9.31
CA HIS A 431 22.43 21.80 7.86
C HIS A 431 23.83 22.36 7.58
N ASP A 432 24.15 23.53 8.14
CA ASP A 432 25.42 24.23 7.94
C ASP A 432 26.61 23.38 8.41
N LEU A 433 26.48 22.77 9.59
CA LEU A 433 27.52 21.91 10.15
C LEU A 433 27.71 20.61 9.35
N ARG A 434 26.66 20.06 8.72
CA ARG A 434 26.80 18.90 7.80
C ARG A 434 27.56 19.26 6.54
N ALA A 435 27.33 20.46 5.99
CA ALA A 435 28.09 20.95 4.84
C ALA A 435 29.58 21.10 5.22
N MET A 436 29.87 21.69 6.38
CA MET A 436 31.23 21.82 6.90
C MET A 436 31.93 20.47 7.09
N LEU A 437 31.25 19.48 7.67
CA LEU A 437 31.81 18.13 7.82
C LEU A 437 32.15 17.49 6.48
N LYS A 438 31.38 17.77 5.43
CA LYS A 438 31.66 17.30 4.07
C LYS A 438 32.91 17.98 3.49
N GLU A 439 33.02 19.31 3.65
CA GLU A 439 34.21 20.06 3.23
C GLU A 439 35.49 19.60 3.93
N MET A 440 35.40 19.25 5.21
CA MET A 440 36.53 18.76 6.00
C MET A 440 36.87 17.28 5.73
N GLY A 441 36.12 16.58 4.87
CA GLY A 441 36.31 15.15 4.62
C GLY A 441 35.89 14.24 5.78
N LEU A 442 35.19 14.78 6.79
CA LEU A 442 34.76 14.07 8.00
C LEU A 442 33.33 13.51 7.89
N ALA A 443 32.69 13.60 6.72
CA ALA A 443 31.34 13.07 6.48
C ALA A 443 31.31 11.58 6.08
N SER A 444 32.48 10.98 5.81
CA SER A 444 32.72 9.61 5.29
C SER A 444 34.01 9.02 5.86
N GLY A 445 34.21 7.70 5.77
CA GLY A 445 35.45 7.02 6.20
C GLY A 445 35.54 6.71 7.70
N ASP A 446 36.71 6.27 8.15
CA ASP A 446 36.93 5.74 9.50
C ASP A 446 36.79 6.81 10.60
N ASN A 447 37.19 8.06 10.30
CA ASN A 447 37.08 9.20 11.23
C ASN A 447 35.74 9.94 11.13
N ARG A 448 34.75 9.34 10.48
CA ARG A 448 33.48 10.01 10.19
C ARG A 448 32.77 10.53 11.44
N ILE A 449 32.29 11.76 11.36
CA ILE A 449 31.45 12.40 12.37
C ILE A 449 30.01 12.43 11.84
N LYS A 450 29.11 11.72 12.52
CA LYS A 450 27.67 11.71 12.21
C LYS A 450 26.96 12.79 13.00
N LEU A 451 26.37 13.76 12.32
CA LEU A 451 25.53 14.78 12.97
C LEU A 451 24.03 14.49 12.77
N SER A 452 23.28 14.35 13.87
CA SER A 452 21.84 14.10 13.88
C SER A 452 21.11 15.18 14.66
N ARG A 453 20.03 15.69 14.04
CA ARG A 453 19.13 16.64 14.69
C ARG A 453 18.21 15.89 15.64
N THR A 454 18.00 16.45 16.81
CA THR A 454 17.03 16.00 17.81
C THR A 454 16.08 17.14 18.17
N MET A 455 14.83 16.82 18.48
CA MET A 455 13.81 17.84 18.81
C MET A 455 13.96 18.37 20.24
N CYS A 456 14.41 17.53 21.17
CA CYS A 456 14.69 17.88 22.56
C CYS A 456 15.63 16.81 23.15
N ALA A 457 16.72 17.23 23.79
CA ALA A 457 17.64 16.34 24.51
C ALA A 457 17.44 16.37 26.04
N GLY A 458 16.38 17.03 26.53
CA GLY A 458 15.99 17.00 27.95
C GLY A 458 16.80 17.88 28.91
N ALA A 459 17.83 18.61 28.46
CA ALA A 459 18.76 19.33 29.33
C ALA A 459 18.73 20.88 29.23
N CYS A 460 17.57 21.51 29.08
CA CYS A 460 17.56 22.95 28.77
C CYS A 460 16.57 23.79 29.60
N ARG A 461 17.13 24.77 30.34
CA ARG A 461 16.46 25.98 30.86
C ARG A 461 16.65 27.25 29.99
N ASN A 462 17.20 27.15 28.76
CA ASN A 462 16.99 28.05 27.58
C ASN A 462 18.11 28.09 26.48
N ARG A 463 18.89 27.03 26.17
CA ARG A 463 19.96 27.11 25.13
C ARG A 463 20.16 25.81 24.34
N ALA A 464 20.72 25.91 23.13
CA ALA A 464 20.96 24.74 22.27
C ALA A 464 22.07 23.86 22.87
N THR A 465 21.86 22.54 22.82
CA THR A 465 22.77 21.55 23.41
C THR A 465 23.24 20.54 22.38
N LEU A 466 24.49 20.09 22.50
CA LEU A 466 25.08 19.03 21.69
C LEU A 466 25.55 17.90 22.62
N VAL A 467 25.21 16.65 22.29
CA VAL A 467 25.72 15.46 22.99
C VAL A 467 26.60 14.67 22.05
N ILE A 468 27.78 14.26 22.52
CA ILE A 468 28.77 13.54 21.73
C ILE A 468 28.84 12.10 22.22
N TYR A 469 28.66 11.14 21.32
CA TYR A 469 28.92 9.73 21.57
C TYR A 469 30.10 9.27 20.73
N GLU A 470 31.01 8.51 21.33
CA GLU A 470 32.10 7.86 20.63
C GLU A 470 31.78 6.40 20.37
N ARG A 471 32.15 5.94 19.18
CA ARG A 471 32.18 4.52 18.89
C ARG A 471 33.58 3.98 19.13
N LEU A 472 33.73 3.24 20.23
CA LEU A 472 34.97 2.66 20.68
C LEU A 472 35.14 1.23 20.13
N THR A 473 36.39 0.84 19.86
CA THR A 473 36.77 -0.57 19.74
C THR A 473 37.03 -1.15 21.14
N SER A 474 37.15 -2.47 21.24
CA SER A 474 37.20 -3.21 22.52
C SER A 474 38.29 -2.75 23.50
N ASN A 475 39.33 -2.07 23.03
CA ASN A 475 40.50 -1.69 23.80
C ASN A 475 40.70 -0.16 23.90
N GLU A 476 39.70 0.65 23.54
CA GLU A 476 39.84 2.10 23.53
C GLU A 476 39.13 2.78 24.70
N THR A 477 39.81 3.74 25.31
CA THR A 477 39.27 4.58 26.38
C THR A 477 38.45 5.74 25.79
N PRO A 478 37.22 6.00 26.28
CA PRO A 478 36.45 7.18 25.87
C PRO A 478 37.19 8.49 26.23
N ILE A 479 37.20 9.47 25.33
CA ILE A 479 37.82 10.78 25.57
C ILE A 479 36.76 11.89 25.69
N ASN A 480 35.91 11.99 24.67
CA ASN A 480 34.81 12.94 24.52
C ASN A 480 33.43 12.26 24.57
N ASN A 481 33.37 10.95 24.84
CA ASN A 481 32.11 10.22 24.92
C ASN A 481 31.27 10.71 26.09
N GLY A 482 29.99 10.99 25.82
CA GLY A 482 29.08 11.56 26.81
C GLY A 482 29.38 13.01 27.14
N CYS A 483 30.19 13.73 26.35
CA CYS A 483 30.38 15.16 26.54
C CYS A 483 29.13 15.94 26.11
N TRP A 484 28.64 16.80 26.99
CA TRP A 484 27.51 17.69 26.75
C TRP A 484 28.01 19.12 26.58
N LEU A 485 27.70 19.73 25.44
CA LEU A 485 27.96 21.13 25.19
C LEU A 485 26.67 21.94 25.27
N ARG A 486 26.79 23.17 25.78
CA ARG A 486 25.73 24.18 25.88
C ARG A 486 26.19 25.48 25.24
N ASN A 487 25.26 26.41 25.00
CA ASN A 487 25.53 27.72 24.37
C ASN A 487 26.18 27.60 22.99
N ILE A 488 25.95 26.48 22.29
CA ILE A 488 26.61 26.18 21.01
C ILE A 488 26.20 27.15 19.90
N GLU A 489 25.09 27.89 20.09
CA GLU A 489 24.67 29.00 19.24
C GLU A 489 25.67 30.16 19.21
N ASN A 490 26.56 30.26 20.20
CA ASN A 490 27.59 31.30 20.28
C ASN A 490 28.90 30.88 19.59
N LEU A 491 29.03 29.63 19.16
CA LEU A 491 30.22 29.16 18.46
C LEU A 491 30.28 29.73 17.05
N SER A 492 31.39 30.36 16.72
CA SER A 492 31.73 30.77 15.35
C SER A 492 32.00 29.54 14.47
N MET A 493 31.90 29.72 13.15
CA MET A 493 32.21 28.63 12.21
C MET A 493 33.68 28.16 12.29
N THR A 494 34.61 29.05 12.69
CA THR A 494 36.01 28.68 12.93
C THR A 494 36.13 27.74 14.13
N GLN A 495 35.46 28.06 15.25
CA GLN A 495 35.45 27.21 16.44
C GLN A 495 34.79 25.85 16.18
N TRP A 496 33.80 25.78 15.30
CA TRP A 496 33.22 24.49 14.85
C TRP A 496 34.23 23.63 14.09
N ARG A 497 35.05 24.24 13.21
CA ARG A 497 36.11 23.51 12.50
C ARG A 497 37.16 22.98 13.47
N GLU A 498 37.57 23.78 14.46
CA GLU A 498 38.51 23.36 15.50
C GLU A 498 37.94 22.20 16.34
N LEU A 499 36.67 22.28 16.73
CA LEU A 499 35.97 21.22 17.43
C LEU A 499 35.94 19.92 16.62
N PHE A 500 35.59 19.97 15.33
CA PHE A 500 35.57 18.78 14.48
C PHE A 500 36.96 18.19 14.24
N ALA A 501 37.99 19.03 14.11
CA ALA A 501 39.37 18.58 14.01
C ALA A 501 39.83 17.88 15.30
N ALA A 502 39.51 18.45 16.46
CA ALA A 502 39.80 17.86 17.77
C ALA A 502 39.09 16.52 17.95
N LEU A 503 37.82 16.40 17.55
CA LEU A 503 37.11 15.12 17.55
C LEU A 503 37.78 14.10 16.64
N ALA A 504 38.12 14.47 15.40
CA ALA A 504 38.79 13.57 14.47
C ALA A 504 40.14 13.05 15.01
N GLN A 505 40.87 13.89 15.76
CA GLN A 505 42.15 13.55 16.40
C GLN A 505 42.00 12.96 17.82
N ARG A 506 40.77 12.86 18.33
CA ARG A 506 40.45 12.46 19.71
C ARG A 506 41.19 13.27 20.78
N VAL A 507 41.33 14.57 20.56
CA VAL A 507 41.80 15.51 21.58
C VAL A 507 40.66 15.78 22.58
N PRO A 508 40.92 15.81 23.90
CA PRO A 508 39.90 16.15 24.90
C PRO A 508 39.29 17.53 24.63
N LEU A 509 37.97 17.62 24.49
CA LEU A 509 37.30 18.90 24.24
C LEU A 509 37.45 19.86 25.43
N THR A 510 37.66 19.35 26.63
CA THR A 510 37.96 20.14 27.84
C THR A 510 39.28 20.91 27.76
N SER A 511 40.21 20.53 26.87
CA SER A 511 41.47 21.25 26.70
C SER A 511 41.42 22.34 25.62
N ILE A 512 40.30 22.42 24.87
CA ILE A 512 40.16 23.38 23.76
C ILE A 512 38.91 24.27 23.87
N LEU A 513 37.90 23.86 24.63
CA LEU A 513 36.68 24.64 24.84
C LEU A 513 36.69 25.33 26.20
N GLU A 514 36.15 26.54 26.23
CA GLU A 514 35.90 27.26 27.48
C GLU A 514 35.00 26.44 28.42
N PRO A 515 35.26 26.41 29.75
CA PRO A 515 34.46 25.64 30.71
C PRO A 515 32.95 25.95 30.66
N GLU A 516 32.59 27.16 30.27
CA GLU A 516 31.21 27.62 30.14
C GLU A 516 30.43 26.90 29.03
N LEU A 517 31.12 26.38 28.01
CA LEU A 517 30.53 25.60 26.92
C LEU A 517 30.27 24.16 27.32
N ILE A 518 30.92 23.65 28.36
CA ILE A 518 30.73 22.29 28.84
C ILE A 518 29.62 22.31 29.89
N ALA A 519 28.58 21.50 29.68
CA ALA A 519 27.52 21.35 30.66
C ALA A 519 28.05 20.46 31.80
N ALA A 520 28.37 21.07 32.93
CA ALA A 520 28.61 20.33 34.16
C ALA A 520 27.34 19.56 34.54
N ILE A 521 27.51 18.31 35.01
CA ILE A 521 26.48 17.68 35.83
C ILE A 521 26.52 18.46 37.14
N ASP A 522 25.49 19.25 37.44
CA ASP A 522 25.36 19.89 38.74
C ASP A 522 25.43 18.78 39.80
N SER A 523 26.52 18.71 40.57
CA SER A 523 26.52 17.90 41.77
C SER A 523 25.47 18.48 42.73
N PRO A 524 24.77 17.67 43.53
CA PRO A 524 23.77 18.15 44.49
C PRO A 524 24.32 19.11 45.57
N GLU A 525 25.60 19.49 45.51
CA GLU A 525 26.34 20.24 46.53
C GLU A 525 26.02 21.75 46.53
N GLY A 526 25.02 22.18 45.77
CA GLY A 526 24.32 23.45 45.95
C GLY A 526 23.31 23.47 47.11
N CYS A 527 23.03 22.32 47.75
CA CYS A 527 22.31 22.28 49.03
C CYS A 527 23.30 22.34 50.19
N SER A 528 23.16 23.38 51.00
CA SER A 528 23.92 23.67 52.22
C SER A 528 24.28 22.45 53.06
N LYS A 529 25.53 22.45 53.54
CA LYS A 529 26.06 21.63 54.65
C LYS A 529 25.01 21.30 55.71
N GLY A 530 24.78 20.01 55.93
CA GLY A 530 24.06 19.50 57.09
C GLY A 530 23.42 18.14 56.81
N GLU A 531 23.87 17.13 57.56
CA GLU A 531 23.23 15.82 57.74
C GLU A 531 23.57 14.73 56.71
N ILE A 532 24.59 13.95 57.10
CA ILE A 532 24.91 12.61 56.61
C ILE A 532 23.72 11.70 56.92
N PHE A 533 23.10 11.12 55.89
CA PHE A 533 22.27 9.93 56.05
C PHE A 533 23.05 8.73 55.53
N GLU A 534 23.50 7.90 56.48
CA GLU A 534 23.97 6.53 56.24
C GLU A 534 22.80 5.62 55.81
N GLY A 535 23.11 4.66 54.94
CA GLY A 535 22.23 3.56 54.53
C GLY A 535 22.26 3.41 53.01
N SER A 536 22.64 2.29 52.41
CA SER A 536 23.02 0.96 52.88
C SER A 536 23.47 0.20 51.62
N GLN A 537 24.58 -0.52 51.68
CA GLN A 537 25.08 -1.29 50.53
C GLN A 537 24.07 -2.36 50.09
N GLY A 538 23.68 -2.34 48.82
CA GLY A 538 22.94 -3.41 48.15
C GLY A 538 23.74 -3.93 46.97
N SER A 539 24.40 -5.06 47.18
CA SER A 539 25.16 -5.84 46.20
C SER A 539 24.33 -6.21 44.96
N VAL A 540 24.87 -5.95 43.76
CA VAL A 540 24.40 -6.57 42.51
C VAL A 540 25.37 -7.68 42.15
N GLN A 541 24.92 -8.93 42.31
CA GLN A 541 25.46 -10.08 41.60
C GLN A 541 24.40 -10.56 40.59
N GLN A 542 24.91 -10.80 39.37
CA GLN A 542 24.31 -11.36 38.15
C GLN A 542 23.50 -10.41 37.25
#